data_AF-A0AAU7BS90-F1
#
_entry.id   AF-A0AAU7BS90-F1
#
_cell.length_a   1.000
_cell.length_b   1.000
_cell.length_c   1.000
_cell.angle_alpha   90.00
_cell.angle_beta   90.00
_cell.angle_gamma   90.00
#
_symmetry.space_group_name_H-M   'P 1'
#
loop_
_entity.id
_entity.type
_entity.pdbx_description
1 polymer ?
#
loop_
_entity_poly.entity_id
_entity_poly.type
_entity_poly.pdbx_seq_one_letter_code
_entity_poly.pdbx_strand_id
1 'polypeptide(L)'
;MNIEYFGTQINSVSVTLDEKKLIQLITVKSISIVDKCFLDAFINTYNNPAHISKIDKLIYESDSMNKDEFHQKLRKRKYSTKEVSINETPDFILWEKQDYKIEIRFHYDYNATQIIFRN
;
A
#
# COMPACT_ATOMS: atom_id res chain seq x y z
N MET A 1 -21.13 -9.81 -2.16
CA MET A 1 -21.32 -8.54 -2.88
C MET A 1 -20.02 -8.26 -3.60
N ASN A 2 -19.99 -8.30 -4.93
CA ASN A 2 -18.80 -7.93 -5.70
C ASN A 2 -18.80 -6.40 -5.82
N ILE A 3 -17.88 -5.75 -5.13
CA ILE A 3 -17.67 -4.30 -5.23
C ILE A 3 -16.55 -4.10 -6.24
N GLU A 4 -16.79 -3.28 -7.26
CA GLU A 4 -15.80 -2.93 -8.26
C GLU A 4 -15.16 -1.58 -7.93
N TYR A 5 -13.85 -1.47 -8.14
CA TYR A 5 -13.09 -0.23 -7.97
C TYR A 5 -12.03 -0.12 -9.05
N PHE A 6 -12.18 0.87 -9.92
CA PHE A 6 -11.32 1.09 -11.09
C PHE A 6 -11.15 -0.17 -11.96
N GLY A 7 -12.25 -0.90 -12.21
CA GLY A 7 -12.23 -2.13 -13.01
C GLY A 7 -11.74 -3.37 -12.26
N THR A 8 -11.35 -3.24 -10.98
CA THR A 8 -10.83 -4.33 -10.16
C THR A 8 -11.86 -4.76 -9.11
N GLN A 9 -12.05 -6.06 -8.94
CA GLN A 9 -12.90 -6.58 -7.87
C GLN A 9 -12.23 -6.43 -6.51
N ILE A 10 -12.93 -5.82 -5.56
CA ILE A 10 -12.48 -5.64 -4.19
C ILE A 10 -12.97 -6.80 -3.32
N ASN A 11 -12.09 -7.28 -2.45
CA ASN A 11 -12.43 -8.30 -1.45
C ASN A 11 -12.90 -7.70 -0.14
N SER A 12 -12.29 -6.58 0.27
CA SER A 12 -12.73 -5.86 1.47
C SER A 12 -12.37 -4.38 1.41
N VAL A 13 -13.23 -3.59 2.05
CA VAL A 13 -12.99 -2.19 2.39
C VAL A 13 -13.09 -2.07 3.90
N SER A 14 -12.10 -1.44 4.53
CA SER A 14 -12.14 -1.10 5.95
C SER A 14 -11.95 0.39 6.15
N VAL A 15 -12.76 0.98 7.03
CA VAL A 15 -12.67 2.39 7.42
C VAL A 15 -12.31 2.44 8.89
N THR A 16 -11.24 3.16 9.22
CA THR A 16 -10.82 3.46 10.58
C THR A 16 -11.11 4.92 10.87
N LEU A 17 -11.77 5.15 12.00
CA LEU A 17 -12.09 6.49 12.48
C LEU A 17 -11.14 6.89 13.61
N ASP A 18 -10.89 8.18 13.76
CA ASP A 18 -10.20 8.73 14.93
C ASP A 18 -11.13 8.87 16.15
N GLU A 19 -10.60 9.39 17.26
CA GLU A 19 -11.34 9.63 18.51
C GLU A 19 -12.52 10.60 18.34
N LYS A 20 -12.47 11.48 17.33
CA LYS A 20 -13.52 12.45 16.99
C LYS A 20 -14.54 11.88 15.99
N LYS A 21 -14.43 10.59 15.66
CA LYS A 21 -15.25 9.88 14.65
C LYS A 21 -15.05 10.41 13.22
N LEU A 22 -13.92 11.05 12.93
CA LEU A 22 -13.53 11.44 11.59
C LEU A 22 -12.76 10.30 10.91
N ILE A 23 -12.88 10.19 9.59
CA ILE A 23 -12.19 9.15 8.84
C ILE A 23 -10.68 9.40 8.89
N GLN A 24 -9.93 8.45 9.45
CA GLN A 24 -8.48 8.51 9.53
C GLN A 24 -7.83 7.69 8.41
N LEU A 25 -8.38 6.52 8.10
CA LEU A 25 -7.82 5.59 7.13
C LEU A 25 -8.94 4.81 6.42
N ILE A 26 -8.83 4.73 5.10
CA ILE A 26 -9.58 3.78 4.28
C ILE A 26 -8.58 2.80 3.69
N THR A 27 -8.78 1.50 3.90
CA THR A 27 -7.99 0.45 3.24
C THR A 27 -8.90 -0.35 2.31
N VAL A 28 -8.48 -0.46 1.05
CA VAL A 28 -9.14 -1.25 0.01
C VAL A 28 -8.21 -2.40 -0.35
N LYS A 29 -8.66 -3.64 -0.16
CA LYS A 29 -7.87 -4.85 -0.45
C LYS A 29 -8.43 -5.58 -1.67
N SER A 30 -7.55 -5.89 -2.61
CA SER A 30 -7.84 -6.74 -3.77
C SER A 30 -6.93 -7.96 -3.80
N ILE A 31 -7.50 -9.13 -4.11
CA ILE A 31 -6.79 -10.37 -4.44
C ILE A 31 -6.13 -10.27 -5.82
N SER A 32 -6.71 -9.48 -6.72
CA SER A 32 -6.18 -9.36 -8.08
C SER A 32 -4.97 -8.44 -8.13
N ILE A 33 -4.02 -8.79 -8.99
CA ILE A 33 -2.85 -7.96 -9.31
C ILE A 33 -3.36 -6.61 -9.82
N VAL A 34 -2.93 -5.52 -9.19
CA VAL A 34 -3.18 -4.17 -9.72
C VAL A 34 -2.51 -4.08 -11.09
N ASP A 35 -3.31 -4.00 -12.13
CA ASP A 35 -2.84 -4.00 -13.51
C ASP A 35 -2.73 -2.57 -14.06
N LYS A 36 -2.29 -2.49 -15.32
CA LYS A 36 -2.15 -1.21 -16.00
C LYS A 36 -3.49 -0.48 -16.14
N CYS A 37 -4.59 -1.20 -16.38
CA CYS A 37 -5.91 -0.59 -16.54
C CYS A 37 -6.36 0.10 -15.24
N PHE A 38 -6.17 -0.56 -14.10
CA PHE A 38 -6.40 0.03 -12.80
C PHE A 38 -5.53 1.28 -12.61
N LEU A 39 -4.22 1.18 -12.86
CA LEU A 39 -3.30 2.29 -12.67
C LEU A 39 -3.62 3.49 -13.56
N ASP A 40 -3.93 3.26 -14.82
CA ASP A 40 -4.32 4.32 -15.77
C ASP A 40 -5.61 5.01 -15.30
N ALA A 41 -6.62 4.24 -14.86
CA ALA A 41 -7.86 4.80 -14.33
C ALA A 41 -7.65 5.56 -13.01
N PHE A 42 -6.75 5.06 -12.16
CA PHE A 42 -6.38 5.69 -10.89
C PHE A 42 -5.65 7.02 -11.11
N ILE A 43 -4.69 7.04 -12.04
CA ILE A 43 -3.94 8.24 -12.43
C ILE A 43 -4.88 9.27 -13.07
N ASN A 44 -5.85 8.83 -13.89
CA ASN A 44 -6.85 9.75 -14.46
C ASN A 44 -7.71 10.43 -13.39
N THR A 45 -7.93 9.77 -12.25
CA THR A 45 -8.76 10.31 -11.16
C THR A 45 -7.96 11.15 -10.17
N TYR A 46 -6.77 10.68 -9.79
CA TYR A 46 -5.95 11.31 -8.74
C TYR A 46 -4.76 12.10 -9.28
N ASN A 47 -4.64 12.22 -10.62
CA ASN A 47 -3.48 12.75 -11.33
C ASN A 47 -2.22 11.88 -11.11
N ASN A 48 -1.07 12.36 -11.59
CA ASN A 48 0.20 11.67 -11.41
C ASN A 48 0.56 11.51 -9.92
N PRO A 49 1.15 10.37 -9.53
CA PRO A 49 1.69 10.18 -8.20
C PRO A 49 2.85 11.13 -7.94
N ALA A 50 3.10 11.40 -6.66
CA ALA A 50 4.26 12.18 -6.22
C ALA A 50 5.54 11.33 -6.28
N HIS A 51 5.46 10.05 -5.91
CA HIS A 51 6.58 9.13 -5.85
C HIS A 51 6.21 7.74 -6.38
N ILE A 52 7.13 7.14 -7.14
CA ILE A 52 7.01 5.77 -7.65
C ILE A 52 8.34 5.08 -7.37
N SER A 53 8.33 4.08 -6.49
CA SER A 53 9.58 3.46 -6.04
C SER A 53 9.57 1.94 -6.11
N LYS A 54 10.78 1.41 -6.29
CA LYS A 54 11.07 -0.02 -6.29
C LYS A 54 12.14 -0.32 -5.25
N ILE A 55 12.06 -1.49 -4.63
CA ILE A 55 13.12 -2.02 -3.78
C ILE A 55 14.39 -2.20 -4.62
N ASP A 56 15.49 -1.65 -4.12
CA ASP A 56 16.79 -1.78 -4.78
C ASP A 56 17.59 -2.92 -4.14
N LYS A 57 17.92 -2.78 -2.85
CA LYS A 57 18.67 -3.80 -2.11
C LYS A 57 18.31 -3.83 -0.63
N LEU A 58 18.47 -5.01 -0.02
CA LEU A 58 18.41 -5.23 1.42
C LEU A 58 19.63 -4.58 2.08
N ILE A 59 19.40 -3.65 3.01
CA ILE A 59 20.45 -2.99 3.79
C ILE A 59 20.72 -3.77 5.07
N TYR A 60 19.67 -4.31 5.69
CA TYR A 60 19.76 -4.91 7.01
C TYR A 60 18.65 -5.93 7.21
N GLU A 61 19.01 -7.06 7.82
CA GLU A 61 18.07 -8.07 8.31
C GLU A 61 18.49 -8.47 9.71
N SER A 62 17.52 -8.56 10.63
CA SER A 62 17.72 -9.19 11.92
C SER A 62 16.58 -10.13 12.24
N ASP A 63 16.94 -11.25 12.85
CA ASP A 63 16.02 -12.24 13.37
C ASP A 63 16.18 -12.25 14.89
N SER A 64 15.08 -12.11 15.63
CA SER A 64 15.04 -12.41 17.07
C SER A 64 14.02 -13.52 17.32
N MET A 65 14.37 -14.43 18.22
CA MET A 65 13.48 -15.49 18.67
C MET A 65 13.12 -15.19 20.11
N ASN A 66 11.84 -14.99 20.41
CA ASN A 66 11.39 -14.97 21.79
C ASN A 66 11.35 -16.41 22.31
N LYS A 67 11.99 -16.66 23.46
CA LYS A 67 12.14 -18.00 24.07
C LYS A 67 11.19 -18.26 25.23
N ASP A 68 10.32 -17.30 25.56
CA ASP A 68 9.28 -17.46 26.57
C ASP A 68 8.11 -18.33 26.06
N GLU A 69 7.03 -18.45 26.84
CA GLU A 69 5.85 -19.31 26.56
C GLU A 69 5.22 -19.14 25.16
N PHE A 70 5.52 -18.05 24.46
CA PHE A 70 5.14 -17.81 23.07
C PHE A 70 6.35 -17.76 22.14
N HIS A 71 6.62 -18.87 21.44
CA HIS A 71 7.70 -18.98 20.45
C HIS A 71 7.39 -18.15 19.20
N GLN A 72 7.77 -16.88 19.20
CA GLN A 72 7.67 -16.01 18.02
C GLN A 72 9.05 -15.73 17.44
N LYS A 73 9.21 -16.00 16.15
CA LYS A 73 10.34 -15.50 15.36
C LYS A 73 9.97 -14.14 14.80
N LEU A 74 10.58 -13.08 15.31
CA LEU A 74 10.47 -11.74 14.76
C LEU A 74 11.58 -11.55 13.72
N ARG A 75 11.22 -11.11 12.52
CA ARG A 75 12.16 -10.74 11.47
C ARG A 75 11.98 -9.28 11.11
N LYS A 76 13.04 -8.50 11.22
CA LYS A 76 13.07 -7.09 10.81
C LYS A 76 13.96 -6.95 9.58
N ARG A 77 13.45 -6.29 8.54
CA ARG A 77 14.22 -6.00 7.32
C ARG A 77 14.18 -4.51 7.03
N LYS A 78 15.30 -3.96 6.56
CA LYS A 78 15.40 -2.61 6.01
C LYS A 78 15.91 -2.71 4.59
N TYR A 79 15.16 -2.12 3.67
CA TYR A 79 15.51 -2.04 2.26
C TYR A 79 15.86 -0.61 1.89
N SER A 80 16.72 -0.45 0.89
CA SER A 80 16.82 0.78 0.11
C SER A 80 15.79 0.72 -1.00
N THR A 81 15.30 1.89 -1.39
CA THR A 81 14.42 2.08 -2.53
C THR A 81 15.07 3.03 -3.53
N LYS A 82 14.65 2.93 -4.79
CA LYS A 82 14.98 3.88 -5.86
C LYS A 82 13.71 4.35 -6.53
N GLU A 83 13.71 5.58 -7.04
CA GLU A 83 12.63 6.09 -7.89
C GLU A 83 12.68 5.38 -9.24
N VAL A 84 11.51 5.04 -9.77
CA VAL A 84 11.34 4.34 -11.05
C VAL A 84 10.13 4.90 -11.79
N SER A 85 9.99 4.58 -13.07
CA SER A 85 8.77 4.87 -13.82
C SER A 85 7.67 3.83 -13.55
N ILE A 86 6.41 4.19 -13.85
CA ILE A 86 5.26 3.28 -13.74
C ILE A 86 5.43 1.99 -14.57
N ASN A 87 6.20 2.06 -15.66
CA ASN A 87 6.46 0.95 -16.57
C ASN A 87 7.46 -0.07 -16.01
N GLU A 88 8.16 0.25 -14.92
CA GLU A 88 9.24 -0.55 -14.35
C GLU A 88 8.79 -1.46 -13.20
N THR A 89 7.49 -1.79 -13.12
CA THR A 89 6.88 -2.60 -12.05
C THR A 89 7.26 -2.09 -10.65
N PRO A 90 6.61 -1.02 -10.16
CA PRO A 90 6.92 -0.44 -8.86
C PRO A 90 6.46 -1.33 -7.71
N ASP A 91 7.16 -1.25 -6.58
CA ASP A 91 6.76 -1.92 -5.33
C ASP A 91 5.89 -1.01 -4.46
N PHE A 92 6.04 0.31 -4.64
CA PHE A 92 5.32 1.33 -3.88
C PHE A 92 5.01 2.56 -4.73
N ILE A 93 3.77 3.04 -4.67
CA ILE A 93 3.35 4.29 -5.29
C ILE A 93 2.67 5.17 -4.24
N LEU A 94 2.99 6.46 -4.25
CA LEU A 94 2.46 7.44 -3.31
C LEU A 94 1.91 8.66 -4.05
N TRP A 95 0.67 9.00 -3.74
CA TRP A 95 0.08 10.31 -4.01
C TRP A 95 0.07 11.12 -2.73
N GLU A 96 0.63 12.32 -2.79
CA GLU A 96 0.50 13.31 -1.71
C GLU A 96 -0.47 14.40 -2.15
N LYS A 97 -1.53 14.57 -1.38
CA LYS A 97 -2.47 15.69 -1.49
C LYS A 97 -2.38 16.52 -0.22
N GLN A 98 -2.97 17.71 -0.25
CA GLN A 98 -2.93 18.63 0.90
C GLN A 98 -3.50 17.97 2.17
N ASP A 99 -4.66 17.32 2.04
CA ASP A 99 -5.43 16.81 3.18
C ASP A 99 -5.33 15.29 3.37
N TYR A 100 -4.75 14.57 2.41
CA TYR A 100 -4.62 13.11 2.49
C TYR A 100 -3.47 12.61 1.62
N LYS A 101 -3.09 11.36 1.84
CA LYS A 101 -2.17 10.62 0.98
C LYS A 101 -2.80 9.31 0.55
N ILE A 102 -2.45 8.86 -0.65
CA ILE A 102 -2.84 7.54 -1.15
C ILE A 102 -1.57 6.73 -1.36
N GLU A 103 -1.54 5.53 -0.79
CA GLU A 103 -0.44 4.59 -0.89
C GLU A 103 -0.93 3.30 -1.56
N ILE A 104 -0.20 2.83 -2.56
CA ILE A 104 -0.37 1.49 -3.14
C ILE A 104 0.91 0.71 -2.89
N ARG A 105 0.78 -0.48 -2.29
CA ARG A 105 1.89 -1.41 -2.02
C ARG A 105 1.66 -2.71 -2.79
N PHE A 106 2.65 -3.12 -3.57
CA PHE A 106 2.59 -4.29 -4.44
C PHE A 106 3.27 -5.52 -3.82
N HIS A 107 3.26 -5.65 -2.48
CA HIS A 107 3.95 -6.73 -1.78
C HIS A 107 3.08 -7.47 -0.76
N TYR A 108 3.28 -8.79 -0.75
CA TYR A 108 2.51 -9.86 -0.10
C TYR A 108 1.24 -10.27 -0.85
N ASP A 109 0.69 -11.44 -0.53
CA ASP A 109 -0.32 -12.23 -1.27
C ASP A 109 -1.61 -11.48 -1.69
N TYR A 110 -1.71 -10.17 -1.45
CA TYR A 110 -2.82 -9.27 -1.77
C TYR A 110 -2.30 -7.84 -2.06
N ASN A 111 -2.91 -7.13 -3.01
CA ASN A 111 -2.65 -5.71 -3.21
C ASN A 111 -3.52 -4.88 -2.27
N ALA A 112 -2.92 -3.89 -1.62
CA ALA A 112 -3.64 -2.96 -0.74
C ALA A 112 -3.45 -1.53 -1.22
N THR A 113 -4.57 -0.84 -1.43
CA THR A 113 -4.62 0.62 -1.55
C THR A 113 -5.03 1.20 -0.20
N GLN A 114 -4.29 2.18 0.28
CA GLN A 114 -4.58 2.88 1.54
C GLN A 114 -4.73 4.36 1.28
N ILE A 115 -5.84 4.95 1.74
CA ILE A 115 -6.08 6.38 1.73
C ILE A 115 -6.01 6.86 3.18
N ILE A 116 -5.01 7.67 3.50
CA ILE A 116 -4.72 8.14 4.86
C ILE A 116 -4.99 9.63 4.91
N PHE A 117 -5.90 10.04 5.77
CA PHE A 117 -6.27 11.45 5.95
C PHE A 117 -5.36 12.11 6.99
N ARG A 118 -4.97 13.36 6.72
CA ARG A 118 -4.20 14.18 7.66
C ARG A 118 -5.21 14.84 8.61
N ASN A 119 -5.21 14.38 9.86
CA ASN A 119 -6.02 14.97 10.94
C ASN A 119 -5.21 15.97 11.75
#